data_AF-A0A8H4QDI3-F1
#
_entry.id   AF-A0A8H4QDI3-F1
#
_cell.length_a   1.000
_cell.length_b   1.000
_cell.length_c   1.000
_cell.angle_alpha   90.00
_cell.angle_beta   90.00
_cell.angle_gamma   90.00
#
_symmetry.space_group_name_H-M   'P 1'
#
loop_
_entity.id
_entity.type
_entity.pdbx_description
1 polymer ?
#
loop_
_entity_poly.entity_id
_entity_poly.type
_entity_poly.pdbx_seq_one_letter_code
_entity_poly.pdbx_strand_id
1 'polypeptide(L)'
;MSLFILTIGSYDDREDVFYSTTASHHIFNDLKWFSSFDRIQGQRTFKTATRTDLRTLARGTVKMTVGPDTWTLSDAYYVPGAPANFLSAWKLNIKGGVIFESSHDRLVYKKSGDVVCRLVRGAKSCGRVPEAQPFGHEFYF
;
A
#
# COMPACT_ATOMS: atom_id res chain seq x y z
N MET A 1 11.87 -9.82 -12.96
CA MET A 1 10.88 -9.61 -11.88
C MET A 1 10.06 -8.38 -12.25
N SER A 2 8.76 -8.51 -12.44
CA SER A 2 7.88 -7.37 -12.77
C SER A 2 7.42 -6.68 -11.48
N LEU A 3 7.57 -5.35 -11.42
CA LEU A 3 7.10 -4.52 -10.31
C LEU A 3 5.63 -4.13 -10.58
N PHE A 4 4.70 -4.66 -9.79
CA PHE A 4 3.30 -4.22 -9.85
C PHE A 4 3.10 -3.11 -8.83
N ILE A 5 2.65 -1.94 -9.30
CA ILE A 5 2.35 -0.75 -8.51
C ILE A 5 0.84 -0.51 -8.60
N LEU A 6 0.09 -0.61 -7.50
CA LEU A 6 -1.39 -0.48 -7.51
C LEU A 6 -1.90 0.40 -6.37
N THR A 7 -2.67 1.46 -6.64
CA THR A 7 -3.17 2.34 -5.57
C THR A 7 -4.34 1.71 -4.78
N ILE A 8 -4.26 1.66 -3.45
CA ILE A 8 -5.22 0.96 -2.57
C ILE A 8 -6.02 1.89 -1.64
N GLY A 9 -5.68 3.17 -1.57
CA GLY A 9 -6.41 4.13 -0.75
C GLY A 9 -5.96 5.57 -1.01
N SER A 10 -6.86 6.52 -0.76
CA SER A 10 -6.61 7.96 -0.79
C SER A 10 -7.03 8.56 0.55
N TYR A 11 -6.16 9.35 1.17
CA TYR A 11 -6.53 10.29 2.23
C TYR A 11 -6.80 11.65 1.57
N ASP A 12 -7.69 12.45 2.15
CA ASP A 12 -8.48 13.59 1.62
C ASP A 12 -7.80 14.63 0.70
N ASP A 13 -6.50 14.54 0.40
CA ASP A 13 -5.87 15.21 -0.72
C ASP A 13 -4.61 14.44 -1.20
N ARG A 14 -4.75 13.79 -2.37
CA ARG A 14 -3.68 13.40 -3.34
C ARG A 14 -2.45 12.60 -2.88
N GLU A 15 -2.58 11.67 -1.94
CA GLU A 15 -1.51 10.70 -1.72
C GLU A 15 -1.95 9.27 -1.97
N ASP A 16 -1.44 8.71 -3.07
CA ASP A 16 -1.66 7.32 -3.48
C ASP A 16 -0.86 6.37 -2.58
N VAL A 17 -1.51 5.29 -2.12
CA VAL A 17 -0.85 4.16 -1.44
C VAL A 17 -0.71 2.98 -2.38
N PHE A 18 0.52 2.58 -2.72
CA PHE A 18 0.77 1.54 -3.72
C PHE A 18 0.98 0.14 -3.11
N TYR A 19 0.17 -0.84 -3.51
CA TYR A 19 0.47 -2.26 -3.34
C TYR A 19 1.79 -2.57 -4.02
N SER A 20 2.69 -3.22 -3.28
CA SER A 20 3.98 -3.62 -3.79
C SER A 20 4.31 -5.03 -3.35
N THR A 21 4.60 -5.88 -4.32
CA THR A 21 5.09 -7.26 -4.11
C THR A 21 6.56 -7.30 -3.71
N THR A 22 7.29 -6.20 -3.89
CA THR A 22 8.72 -6.08 -3.60
C THR A 22 9.01 -5.30 -2.32
N ALA A 23 8.04 -4.53 -1.81
CA ALA A 23 8.18 -3.85 -0.53
C ALA A 23 8.17 -4.86 0.63
N SER A 24 9.24 -4.85 1.42
CA SER A 24 9.38 -5.70 2.61
C SER A 24 8.51 -5.24 3.79
N HIS A 25 8.07 -3.98 3.76
CA HIS A 25 7.29 -3.34 4.82
C HIS A 25 6.27 -2.37 4.26
N HIS A 26 5.27 -2.02 5.07
CA HIS A 26 4.44 -0.86 4.78
C HIS A 26 5.25 0.41 5.02
N ILE A 27 5.29 1.29 4.02
CA ILE A 27 6.10 2.51 4.03
C ILE A 27 5.15 3.68 3.80
N PHE A 28 5.23 4.71 4.63
CA PHE A 28 4.48 5.94 4.44
C PHE A 28 5.43 7.13 4.53
N ASN A 29 5.21 8.12 3.68
CA ASN A 29 6.08 9.29 3.56
C ASN A 29 5.59 10.51 4.36
N ASP A 30 4.40 10.44 4.95
CA ASP A 30 3.84 11.49 5.79
C ASP A 30 3.32 10.90 7.12
N LEU A 31 3.55 11.60 8.23
CA LEU A 31 3.06 11.21 9.55
C LEU A 31 1.54 11.32 9.66
N LYS A 32 0.85 12.08 8.80
CA LYS A 32 -0.62 12.19 8.81
C LYS A 32 -1.34 10.84 8.67
N TRP A 33 -0.68 9.85 8.06
CA TRP A 33 -1.20 8.49 7.91
C TRP A 33 -1.24 7.72 9.23
N PHE A 34 -0.47 8.14 10.23
CA PHE A 34 -0.27 7.37 11.46
C PHE A 34 -1.25 7.80 12.55
N SER A 35 -2.05 6.86 13.01
CA SER A 35 -2.89 7.01 14.21
C SER A 35 -2.08 6.95 15.51
N SER A 36 -0.92 6.28 15.49
CA SER A 36 0.07 6.27 16.56
C SER A 36 1.43 5.92 15.99
N PHE A 37 2.52 6.42 16.58
CA PHE A 37 3.86 6.08 16.17
C PHE A 37 4.88 6.31 17.28
N ASP A 38 5.95 5.53 17.24
CA ASP A 38 7.14 5.69 18.05
C ASP A 38 8.30 6.13 17.18
N ARG A 39 9.01 7.18 17.61
CA ARG A 39 10.22 7.63 16.92
C ARG A 39 11.32 6.60 17.09
N ILE A 40 11.98 6.26 15.99
CA ILE A 40 13.14 5.36 16.03
C ILE A 40 14.37 6.20 16.40
N GLN A 41 15.00 5.86 17.52
CA GLN A 41 16.30 6.42 17.87
C GLN A 41 17.40 5.62 17.15
N GLY A 42 18.25 6.31 16.40
CA GLY A 42 19.35 5.71 15.63
C GLY A 42 19.17 5.78 14.11
N GLN A 43 20.17 5.25 13.38
CA GLN A 43 20.12 5.15 11.92
C GLN A 43 19.49 3.82 11.54
N ARG A 44 18.23 3.88 11.11
CA ARG A 44 17.59 2.77 10.40
C ARG A 44 17.28 3.23 8.99
N THR A 45 17.75 2.48 7.99
CA THR A 45 17.54 2.79 6.57
C THR A 45 16.86 1.64 5.85
N PHE A 46 16.10 1.97 4.81
CA PHE A 46 15.62 1.02 3.82
C PHE A 46 16.38 1.23 2.52
N LYS A 47 16.82 0.13 1.92
CA LYS A 47 17.37 0.13 0.57
C LYS A 47 16.23 0.20 -0.43
N THR A 48 16.29 1.20 -1.31
CA THR A 48 15.43 1.29 -2.49
C THR A 48 15.94 0.40 -3.61
N ALA A 49 15.13 0.22 -4.66
CA ALA A 49 15.54 -0.49 -5.87
C ALA A 49 16.76 0.17 -6.55
N THR A 50 16.91 1.50 -6.41
CA THR A 50 18.04 2.29 -6.90
C THR A 50 19.27 2.27 -5.99
N ARG A 51 19.26 1.42 -4.93
CA ARG A 51 20.33 1.32 -3.92
C ARG A 51 20.58 2.61 -3.13
N THR A 52 19.63 3.54 -3.15
CA THR A 52 19.62 4.70 -2.27
C THR A 52 19.06 4.29 -0.91
N ASP A 53 19.78 4.64 0.16
CA ASP A 53 19.33 4.41 1.53
C ASP A 53 18.38 5.52 1.97
N LEU A 54 17.14 5.17 2.26
CA LEU A 54 16.14 6.09 2.80
C LEU A 54 16.04 5.94 4.31
N ARG A 55 16.12 7.07 5.02
CA ARG A 55 16.07 7.08 6.49
C ARG A 55 14.65 6.82 6.99
N THR A 56 14.54 5.87 7.91
CA THR A 56 13.32 5.57 8.66
C THR A 56 13.32 6.35 9.97
N LEU A 57 12.26 7.11 10.22
CA LEU A 57 12.20 8.01 11.38
C LEU A 57 11.21 7.55 12.46
N ALA A 58 10.20 6.77 12.10
CA ALA A 58 9.24 6.24 13.05
C ALA A 58 8.68 4.89 12.60
N ARG A 59 8.10 4.16 13.55
CA ARG A 59 7.29 2.96 13.32
C ARG A 59 5.96 3.15 14.02
N GLY A 60 4.86 2.72 13.42
CA GLY A 60 3.56 2.95 14.03
C GLY A 60 2.39 2.24 13.37
N THR A 61 1.20 2.70 13.74
CA THR A 61 -0.08 2.18 13.28
C THR A 61 -0.71 3.13 12.28
N VAL A 62 -0.91 2.67 11.05
CA VAL A 62 -1.70 3.38 10.03
C VAL A 62 -3.13 2.84 10.02
N LYS A 63 -4.11 3.75 9.97
CA LYS A 63 -5.52 3.41 9.77
C LYS A 63 -5.97 3.99 8.44
N MET A 64 -6.56 3.16 7.59
CA MET A 64 -7.04 3.59 6.28
C MET A 64 -8.31 2.86 5.90
N THR A 65 -9.13 3.49 5.07
CA THR A 65 -10.31 2.87 4.48
C THR A 65 -9.96 2.33 3.11
N VAL A 66 -10.25 1.04 2.87
CA VAL A 66 -10.01 0.34 1.61
C VAL A 66 -11.33 -0.29 1.16
N GLY A 67 -11.95 0.30 0.13
CA GLY A 67 -13.30 -0.11 -0.26
C GLY A 67 -14.30 0.11 0.89
N PRO A 68 -15.07 -0.93 1.31
CA PRO A 68 -15.95 -0.85 2.47
C PRO A 68 -15.23 -1.07 3.81
N ASP A 69 -13.98 -1.54 3.80
CA ASP A 69 -13.28 -1.99 5.01
C ASP A 69 -12.40 -0.90 5.60
N THR A 70 -12.18 -0.96 6.91
CA THR A 70 -11.15 -0.18 7.59
C THR A 70 -9.98 -1.10 7.96
N TRP A 71 -8.81 -0.79 7.44
CA TRP A 71 -7.57 -1.52 7.71
C TRP A 71 -6.76 -0.84 8.79
N THR A 72 -6.23 -1.63 9.73
CA THR A 72 -5.29 -1.18 10.76
C THR A 72 -3.95 -1.90 10.56
N LEU A 73 -2.93 -1.14 10.16
CA LEU A 73 -1.59 -1.63 9.87
C LEU A 73 -0.67 -1.29 11.05
N SER A 74 -0.58 -2.18 12.04
CA SER A 74 0.17 -1.95 13.28
C SER A 74 1.70 -1.96 13.16
N ASP A 75 2.23 -2.13 11.94
CA ASP A 75 3.66 -2.30 11.66
C ASP A 75 4.04 -1.57 10.37
N ALA A 76 3.79 -0.26 10.34
CA ALA A 76 4.13 0.64 9.26
C ALA A 76 5.36 1.50 9.62
N TYR A 77 6.17 1.84 8.63
CA TYR A 77 7.33 2.70 8.79
C TYR A 77 7.13 4.06 8.16
N TYR A 78 7.52 5.10 8.89
CA TYR A 78 7.59 6.47 8.39
C TYR A 78 8.95 6.72 7.77
N VAL A 79 8.95 7.04 6.47
CA VAL A 79 10.13 7.28 5.63
C VAL A 79 9.85 8.52 4.77
N PRO A 80 10.18 9.74 5.26
CA PRO A 80 9.81 10.98 4.55
C PRO A 80 10.44 11.13 3.17
N GLY A 81 11.58 10.48 2.93
CA GLY A 81 12.24 10.47 1.63
C GLY A 81 11.64 9.48 0.63
N ALA A 82 10.58 8.75 0.99
CA ALA A 82 9.95 7.82 0.06
C ALA A 82 9.09 8.59 -0.97
N PRO A 83 9.19 8.26 -2.27
CA PRO A 83 8.49 8.98 -3.33
C PRO A 83 6.96 8.77 -3.28
N ALA A 84 6.50 7.74 -2.58
CA ALA A 84 5.10 7.44 -2.38
C ALA A 84 4.90 6.54 -1.14
N ASN A 85 3.63 6.31 -0.79
CA ASN A 85 3.24 5.34 0.21
C ASN A 85 3.19 3.94 -0.41
N PHE A 86 3.63 2.92 0.31
CA PHE A 86 3.67 1.53 -0.17
C PHE A 86 3.05 0.57 0.85
N LEU A 87 2.17 -0.30 0.35
CA LEU A 87 1.59 -1.42 1.05
C LEU A 87 2.30 -2.71 0.64
N SER A 88 3.06 -3.30 1.57
CA SER A 88 3.69 -4.61 1.35
C SER A 88 2.66 -5.73 1.20
N ALA A 89 2.67 -6.36 0.02
CA ALA A 89 1.91 -7.57 -0.28
C ALA A 89 2.18 -8.70 0.73
N TRP A 90 3.46 -8.89 1.07
CA TRP A 90 3.90 -9.96 1.96
C TRP A 90 3.30 -9.81 3.36
N LYS A 91 3.32 -8.59 3.91
CA LYS A 91 2.76 -8.28 5.23
C LYS A 91 1.23 -8.40 5.23
N LEU A 92 0.56 -7.99 4.15
CA LEU A 92 -0.90 -8.15 3.99
C LEU A 92 -1.32 -9.63 3.92
N ASN A 93 -0.57 -10.46 3.19
CA ASN A 93 -0.84 -11.89 3.09
C ASN A 93 -0.68 -12.58 4.46
N ILE A 94 0.42 -12.33 5.16
CA ILE A 94 0.71 -12.97 6.46
C ILE A 94 -0.29 -12.56 7.54
N LYS A 95 -0.58 -11.26 7.67
CA LYS A 95 -1.36 -10.74 8.81
C LYS A 95 -2.85 -10.61 8.53
N GLY A 96 -3.22 -10.22 7.32
CA GLY A 96 -4.60 -9.96 6.94
C GLY A 96 -5.23 -11.09 6.12
N GLY A 97 -4.43 -12.06 5.67
CA GLY A 97 -4.90 -13.06 4.71
C GLY A 97 -5.35 -12.43 3.40
N VAL A 98 -4.86 -11.24 3.03
CA VAL A 98 -5.27 -10.56 1.80
C VAL A 98 -4.27 -10.90 0.70
N ILE A 99 -4.78 -11.30 -0.46
CA ILE A 99 -3.96 -11.62 -1.64
C ILE A 99 -4.40 -10.76 -2.82
N PHE A 100 -3.45 -10.49 -3.71
CA PHE A 100 -3.74 -9.91 -5.02
C PHE A 100 -4.06 -11.03 -6.01
N GLU A 101 -5.28 -11.02 -6.53
CA GLU A 101 -5.73 -11.91 -7.59
C GLU A 101 -5.54 -11.19 -8.94
N SER A 102 -4.45 -11.52 -9.62
CA SER A 102 -4.00 -10.82 -10.84
C SER A 102 -4.93 -11.01 -12.04
N SER A 103 -5.68 -12.12 -12.10
CA SER A 103 -6.60 -12.39 -13.22
C SER A 103 -7.79 -11.42 -13.29
N HIS A 104 -8.15 -10.81 -12.16
CA HIS A 104 -9.26 -9.86 -12.07
C HIS A 104 -8.85 -8.52 -11.45
N ASP A 105 -7.54 -8.28 -11.33
CA ASP A 105 -6.94 -7.10 -10.71
C ASP A 105 -7.65 -6.70 -9.40
N ARG A 106 -7.77 -7.63 -8.45
CA ARG A 106 -8.48 -7.37 -7.20
C ARG A 106 -7.74 -7.88 -5.98
N LEU A 107 -7.96 -7.22 -4.85
CA LEU A 107 -7.56 -7.71 -3.56
C LEU A 107 -8.70 -8.54 -2.97
N VAL A 108 -8.38 -9.75 -2.50
CA VAL A 108 -9.35 -10.67 -1.93
C VAL A 108 -8.87 -11.21 -0.59
N TYR A 109 -9.81 -11.46 0.32
CA TYR A 109 -9.54 -12.21 1.54
C TYR A 109 -9.36 -13.69 1.17
N LYS A 110 -8.16 -14.23 1.37
CA LYS A 110 -7.78 -15.62 1.09
C LYS A 110 -8.70 -16.65 1.75
N LYS A 111 -9.23 -16.35 2.94
CA LYS A 111 -10.04 -17.29 3.72
C LYS A 111 -11.47 -17.43 3.19
N SER A 112 -12.12 -16.32 2.82
CA SER A 112 -13.52 -16.30 2.37
C SER A 112 -13.68 -16.19 0.86
N GLY A 113 -12.65 -15.70 0.16
CA GLY A 113 -12.74 -15.33 -1.26
C GLY A 113 -13.40 -13.98 -1.50
N ASP A 114 -13.80 -13.27 -0.44
CA ASP A 114 -14.49 -11.99 -0.55
C ASP A 114 -13.57 -10.93 -1.16
N VAL A 115 -14.16 -10.12 -2.03
CA VAL A 115 -13.46 -9.02 -2.69
C VAL A 115 -13.35 -7.85 -1.71
N VAL A 116 -12.14 -7.56 -1.28
CA VAL A 116 -11.82 -6.36 -0.49
C VAL A 116 -11.98 -5.12 -1.36
N CYS A 117 -11.35 -5.17 -2.54
CA CYS A 117 -11.28 -4.04 -3.45
C CYS A 117 -11.01 -4.54 -4.86
N ARG A 118 -11.75 -3.99 -5.83
CA ARG A 118 -11.40 -4.11 -7.25
C ARG A 118 -10.45 -2.96 -7.58
N LEU A 119 -9.28 -3.31 -8.11
CA LEU A 119 -8.35 -2.33 -8.62
C LEU A 119 -8.84 -2.01 -10.03
N VAL A 120 -9.33 -0.79 -10.20
CA VAL A 120 -9.80 -0.36 -11.51
C VAL A 120 -8.56 -0.03 -12.33
N ARG A 121 -8.24 -0.84 -13.35
CA ARG A 121 -7.22 -0.45 -14.33
C ARG A 121 -7.61 0.90 -14.95
N GLY A 122 -6.84 1.94 -14.65
CA GLY A 122 -7.07 3.31 -15.12
C GLY A 122 -7.60 4.29 -14.06
N ALA A 123 -8.17 3.83 -12.94
CA ALA A 123 -8.48 4.68 -11.79
C ALA A 123 -7.55 4.33 -10.62
N LYS A 124 -6.82 5.34 -10.14
CA LYS A 124 -5.82 5.24 -9.07
C LYS A 124 -6.46 5.10 -7.68
N SER A 125 -7.50 4.30 -7.53
CA SER A 125 -8.18 4.11 -6.25
C SER A 125 -9.05 2.85 -6.24
N CYS A 126 -9.34 2.36 -5.04
CA CYS A 126 -10.38 1.36 -4.81
C CYS A 126 -11.75 1.98 -5.11
N GLY A 127 -12.39 1.56 -6.20
CA GLY A 127 -13.77 1.94 -6.49
C GLY A 127 -14.75 1.24 -5.54
N ARG A 128 -15.83 1.92 -5.13
CA ARG A 128 -17.02 1.22 -4.64
C ARG A 128 -17.54 0.36 -5.79
N VAL A 129 -17.76 -0.93 -5.54
CA VAL A 129 -18.29 -1.85 -6.55
C VAL A 129 -19.75 -1.45 -6.83
N PRO A 130 -19.99 -0.71 -7.93
CA PRO A 130 -20.47 -1.34 -9.16
C PRO A 130 -19.83 -0.78 -10.45
N GLU A 131 -19.59 -1.70 -11.40
CA GLU A 131 -19.31 -1.46 -12.84
C GLU A 131 -18.17 -0.47 -13.19
N ALA A 132 -16.93 -0.96 -13.31
CA ALA A 132 -15.82 -0.20 -13.88
C ALA A 132 -15.39 -0.76 -15.24
N GLN A 133 -15.40 0.10 -16.27
CA GLN A 133 -14.89 -0.15 -17.63
C GLN A 133 -13.43 0.34 -17.78
N PRO A 134 -12.63 -0.24 -18.70
CA PRO A 134 -11.18 -0.01 -18.74
C PRO A 134 -10.77 1.18 -19.61
N PHE A 135 -9.71 1.89 -19.22
CA PHE A 135 -8.88 2.69 -20.13
C PHE A 135 -7.39 2.64 -19.75
N GLY A 136 -6.53 2.57 -20.77
CA GLY A 136 -5.10 2.26 -20.65
C GLY A 136 -4.18 3.43 -20.31
N HIS A 137 -3.06 3.10 -19.69
CA HIS A 137 -1.67 3.25 -20.17
C HIS A 137 -0.71 2.99 -18.99
N GLU A 138 0.31 2.16 -19.22
CA GLU A 138 1.30 1.72 -18.22
C GLU A 138 2.39 2.78 -18.03
N PHE A 139 2.79 3.03 -16.77
CA PHE A 139 4.02 3.76 -16.45
C PHE A 139 5.05 2.77 -15.90
N TYR A 140 6.25 2.79 -16.49
CA TYR A 140 7.42 2.03 -16.07
C TYR A 140 8.32 2.95 -15.22
N PHE A 141 8.73 2.50 -14.03
CA PHE A 141 9.79 3.11 -13.22
C PHE A 141 10.97 2.13 -13.11
#